data_AF-A0A822AF55-F1
#
_entry.id   AF-A0A822AF55-F1
#
_cell.length_a   1.000
_cell.length_b   1.000
_cell.length_c   1.000
_cell.angle_alpha   90.00
_cell.angle_beta   90.00
_cell.angle_gamma   90.00
#
_symmetry.space_group_name_H-M   'P 1'
#
loop_
_entity.id
_entity.type
_entity.pdbx_description
1 polymer ?
#
loop_
_entity_poly.entity_id
_entity_poly.type
_entity_poly.pdbx_seq_one_letter_code
_entity_poly.pdbx_strand_id
1 'polypeptide(L)'
;MASRAEKIDRFPNKILINVSEIQNLKSPRAEPLNVFLRFEYNDGQFSESGKFDVTDGSPRPVDHVAVLAVNASDPVQIDDLGQKPVLVTLFEAVPKDKKQKEDKSTPIGQAVIDLWPLLKNETQASIASPIHAIPGSYLEAQ
;
A
#
# COMPACT_ATOMS: atom_id res chain seq x y z
N MET A 1 21.32 45.65 1.72
CA MET A 1 20.15 44.97 2.31
C MET A 1 19.44 44.17 1.24
N ALA A 2 19.39 42.85 1.39
CA ALA A 2 18.40 41.97 0.76
C ALA A 2 18.44 40.64 1.53
N SER A 3 17.50 40.47 2.46
CA SER A 3 17.31 39.19 3.16
C SER A 3 16.64 38.24 2.18
N ARG A 4 17.36 37.20 1.75
CA ARG A 4 16.82 36.09 0.98
C ARG A 4 15.95 35.28 1.94
N ALA A 5 14.64 35.53 1.93
CA ALA A 5 13.69 34.67 2.61
C ALA A 5 13.83 33.26 2.02
N GLU A 6 14.49 32.36 2.76
CA GLU A 6 14.37 30.93 2.49
C GLU A 6 12.89 30.60 2.66
N LYS A 7 12.26 30.24 1.54
CA LYS A 7 10.89 29.74 1.53
C LYS A 7 10.96 28.40 2.26
N ILE A 8 10.74 28.44 3.58
CA ILE A 8 10.58 27.24 4.39
C ILE A 8 9.40 26.51 3.76
N ASP A 9 9.64 25.41 3.04
CA ASP A 9 8.59 24.48 2.67
C ASP A 9 8.07 23.92 3.98
N ARG A 10 7.01 24.53 4.51
CA ARG A 10 6.44 24.19 5.82
C ARG A 10 5.77 22.82 5.82
N PHE A 11 5.66 22.20 4.67
CA PHE A 11 4.92 20.97 4.49
C PHE A 11 5.74 19.94 3.72
N PRO A 12 5.67 18.66 4.11
CA PRO A 12 6.34 17.59 3.38
C PRO A 12 5.73 17.44 1.98
N ASN A 13 6.59 17.40 0.96
CA ASN A 13 6.18 17.16 -0.43
C ASN A 13 6.03 15.67 -0.76
N LYS A 14 6.18 14.80 0.24
CA LYS A 14 6.07 13.34 0.10
C LYS A 14 5.68 12.68 1.42
N ILE A 15 4.93 11.60 1.31
CA ILE A 15 4.61 10.69 2.40
C ILE A 15 5.30 9.35 2.11
N LEU A 16 5.96 8.78 3.12
CA LEU A 16 6.61 7.48 3.02
C LEU A 16 5.72 6.45 3.70
N ILE A 17 5.36 5.40 2.97
CA ILE A 17 4.54 4.30 3.46
C ILE A 17 5.42 3.06 3.45
N ASN A 18 5.87 2.65 4.63
CA ASN A 18 6.64 1.42 4.82
C ASN A 18 5.70 0.31 5.30
N VAL A 19 5.60 -0.78 4.54
CA VAL A 19 4.87 -1.97 4.98
C VAL A 19 5.87 -2.89 5.63
N SER A 20 5.90 -2.99 6.95
CA SER A 20 6.91 -3.82 7.63
C SER A 20 6.66 -5.31 7.46
N GLU A 21 5.41 -5.73 7.58
CA GLU A 21 5.03 -7.14 7.56
C GLU A 21 3.57 -7.35 7.18
N ILE A 22 3.27 -8.56 6.73
CA ILE A 22 1.93 -9.11 6.60
C ILE A 22 1.85 -10.38 7.44
N GLN A 23 0.72 -10.61 8.11
CA GLN A 23 0.56 -11.75 9.01
C GLN A 23 -0.83 -12.37 8.85
N ASN A 24 -0.98 -13.62 9.30
CA ASN A 24 -2.22 -14.41 9.27
C ASN A 24 -2.79 -14.67 7.86
N LEU A 25 -2.06 -14.37 6.79
CA LEU A 25 -2.42 -14.75 5.44
C LEU A 25 -2.01 -16.20 5.17
N LYS A 26 -2.97 -17.05 4.80
CA LYS A 26 -2.71 -18.48 4.55
C LYS A 26 -2.89 -18.81 3.08
N SER A 27 -2.01 -19.65 2.56
CA SER A 27 -2.24 -20.23 1.24
C SER A 27 -3.47 -21.14 1.31
N PRO A 28 -4.41 -21.04 0.35
CA PRO A 28 -5.51 -22.00 0.24
C PRO A 28 -5.03 -23.38 -0.24
N ARG A 29 -3.76 -23.49 -0.65
CA ARG A 29 -3.13 -24.71 -1.17
C ARG A 29 -1.99 -25.12 -0.25
N ALA A 30 -1.53 -26.37 -0.40
CA ALA A 30 -0.34 -26.86 0.30
C ALA A 30 0.98 -26.21 -0.19
N GLU A 31 0.91 -25.42 -1.27
CA GLU A 31 2.04 -24.72 -1.87
C GLU A 31 2.08 -23.24 -1.43
N PRO A 32 3.27 -22.60 -1.41
CA PRO A 32 3.38 -21.18 -1.13
C PRO A 32 2.57 -20.33 -2.12
N LEU A 33 1.89 -19.34 -1.57
CA LEU A 33 1.15 -18.32 -2.30
C LEU A 33 2.09 -17.18 -2.67
N ASN A 34 2.32 -16.96 -3.96
CA ASN A 34 3.12 -15.84 -4.45
C ASN A 34 2.24 -14.59 -4.58
N VAL A 35 2.55 -13.54 -3.82
CA VAL A 35 1.73 -12.32 -3.76
C VAL A 35 2.56 -11.06 -3.92
N PHE A 36 1.90 -9.94 -4.19
CA PHE A 36 2.48 -8.60 -4.13
C PHE A 36 1.42 -7.57 -3.73
N LEU A 37 1.86 -6.38 -3.36
CA LEU A 37 1.00 -5.27 -2.95
C LEU A 37 0.99 -4.19 -4.04
N ARG A 38 -0.19 -3.64 -4.32
CA ARG A 38 -0.37 -2.45 -5.14
C ARG A 38 -0.90 -1.31 -4.27
N PHE A 39 -0.32 -0.13 -4.44
CA PHE A 39 -0.69 1.06 -3.68
C PHE A 39 -1.37 2.07 -4.59
N GLU A 40 -2.56 2.48 -4.21
CA GLU A 40 -3.44 3.36 -4.97
C GLU A 40 -3.89 4.53 -4.11
N TYR A 41 -3.97 5.72 -4.70
CA TYR A 41 -4.46 6.94 -4.06
C TYR A 41 -5.10 7.81 -5.14
N ASN A 42 -6.29 8.37 -4.86
CA ASN A 42 -7.02 9.21 -5.83
C ASN A 42 -7.20 8.51 -7.19
N ASP A 43 -7.63 7.25 -7.19
CA ASP A 43 -7.85 6.42 -8.39
C ASP A 43 -6.59 6.15 -9.24
N GLY A 44 -5.40 6.52 -8.73
CA GLY A 44 -4.13 6.30 -9.39
C GLY A 44 -3.22 5.33 -8.62
N GLN A 45 -2.67 4.35 -9.32
CA GLN A 45 -1.57 3.53 -8.80
C GLN A 45 -0.28 4.37 -8.73
N PHE A 46 0.35 4.42 -7.57
CA PHE A 46 1.62 5.14 -7.38
C PHE A 46 2.78 4.23 -6.96
N SER A 47 2.50 2.98 -6.54
CA SER A 47 3.55 2.03 -6.18
C SER A 47 3.10 0.58 -6.30
N GLU A 48 4.06 -0.33 -6.41
CA GLU A 48 3.87 -1.78 -6.40
C GLU A 48 5.08 -2.43 -5.71
N SER A 49 4.84 -3.41 -4.85
CA SER A 49 5.91 -4.13 -4.17
C SER A 49 6.55 -5.20 -5.06
N GLY A 50 7.72 -5.69 -4.65
CA GLY A 50 8.21 -6.98 -5.12
C GLY A 50 7.24 -8.12 -4.76
N LYS A 51 7.34 -9.23 -5.49
CA LYS A 51 6.61 -10.46 -5.17
C LYS A 51 7.26 -11.18 -4.00
N PHE A 52 6.46 -11.78 -3.14
CA PHE A 52 6.91 -12.56 -1.98
C PHE A 52 5.97 -13.74 -1.71
N ASP A 53 6.52 -14.79 -1.08
CA ASP A 53 5.77 -16.02 -0.79
C ASP A 53 5.21 -16.04 0.63
N VAL A 54 3.99 -16.56 0.72
CA VAL A 54 3.23 -16.73 1.97
C VAL A 54 2.70 -18.16 2.06
N THR A 55 2.88 -18.82 3.21
CA THR A 55 2.58 -20.26 3.33
C THR A 55 1.59 -20.56 4.45
N ASP A 56 1.94 -20.24 5.69
CA ASP A 56 1.32 -20.82 6.90
C ASP A 56 0.68 -19.78 7.84
N GLY A 57 0.49 -18.55 7.39
CA GLY A 57 -0.03 -17.46 8.24
C GLY A 57 1.00 -16.85 9.18
N SER A 58 2.24 -17.34 9.20
CA SER A 58 3.32 -16.68 9.94
C SER A 58 3.55 -15.24 9.43
N PRO A 59 4.02 -14.32 10.29
CA PRO A 59 4.42 -12.99 9.84
C PRO A 59 5.50 -13.06 8.75
N ARG A 60 5.30 -12.30 7.67
CA ARG A 60 6.19 -12.21 6.52
C ARG A 60 6.62 -10.76 6.35
N PRO A 61 7.93 -10.46 6.39
CA PRO A 61 8.40 -9.11 6.15
C PRO A 61 8.13 -8.71 4.69
N VAL A 62 7.76 -7.44 4.50
CA VAL A 62 7.60 -6.84 3.18
C VAL A 62 8.68 -5.76 3.05
N ASP A 63 9.68 -5.97 2.20
CA ASP A 63 10.74 -4.97 2.03
C ASP A 63 10.32 -3.95 0.96
N HIS A 64 9.31 -3.12 1.29
CA HIS A 64 8.78 -2.13 0.35
C HIS A 64 8.44 -0.79 1.00
N VAL A 65 8.97 0.28 0.42
CA VAL A 65 8.64 1.66 0.77
C VAL A 65 7.97 2.33 -0.42
N ALA A 66 6.67 2.58 -0.28
CA ALA A 66 5.91 3.37 -1.26
C ALA A 66 6.06 4.86 -0.96
N VAL A 67 6.24 5.67 -2.01
CA VAL A 67 6.43 7.13 -1.89
C VAL A 67 5.25 7.82 -2.58
N LEU A 68 4.37 8.40 -1.77
CA LEU A 68 3.27 9.21 -2.27
C LEU A 68 3.72 10.67 -2.38
N ALA A 69 3.74 11.21 -3.59
CA ALA A 69 4.02 12.63 -3.82
C ALA A 69 2.80 13.48 -3.39
N VAL A 70 3.05 14.58 -2.69
CA VAL A 70 2.01 15.47 -2.18
C VAL A 70 2.40 16.91 -2.50
N ASN A 71 1.45 17.70 -2.99
CA ASN A 71 1.60 19.15 -3.06
C ASN A 71 0.85 19.80 -1.90
N ALA A 72 1.56 20.02 -0.79
CA ALA A 72 0.96 20.62 0.39
C ALA A 72 0.84 22.16 0.32
N SER A 73 1.10 22.75 -0.86
CA SER A 73 0.65 24.12 -1.16
C SER A 73 -0.73 24.16 -1.82
N ASP A 74 -1.29 23.02 -2.19
CA ASP A 74 -2.61 22.88 -2.79
C ASP A 74 -3.64 22.49 -1.70
N PRO A 75 -4.56 23.40 -1.31
CA PRO A 75 -5.57 23.11 -0.29
C PRO A 75 -6.46 21.90 -0.64
N VAL A 76 -6.72 21.66 -1.92
CA VAL A 76 -7.55 20.51 -2.36
C VAL A 76 -6.82 19.20 -2.08
N GLN A 77 -5.51 19.15 -2.30
CA GLN A 77 -4.73 17.96 -1.96
C GLN A 77 -4.64 17.75 -0.44
N ILE A 78 -4.59 18.82 0.35
CA ILE A 78 -4.62 18.72 1.81
C ILE A 78 -5.97 18.16 2.27
N ASP A 79 -7.08 18.63 1.71
CA ASP A 79 -8.41 18.11 2.02
C ASP A 79 -8.54 16.63 1.62
N ASP A 80 -8.04 16.27 0.44
CA ASP A 80 -8.01 14.88 -0.05
C ASP A 80 -7.27 13.95 0.92
N LEU A 81 -6.11 14.37 1.45
CA LEU A 81 -5.35 13.58 2.43
C LEU A 81 -6.16 13.27 3.70
N GLY A 82 -7.11 14.13 4.05
CA GLY A 82 -7.95 13.95 5.24
C GLY A 82 -9.20 13.14 5.00
N GLN A 83 -9.60 12.96 3.73
CA GLN A 83 -10.87 12.33 3.37
C GLN A 83 -10.70 11.01 2.63
N LYS A 84 -9.54 10.79 2.01
CA LYS A 84 -9.30 9.66 1.12
C LYS A 84 -8.15 8.81 1.65
N PRO A 85 -8.39 7.52 1.93
CA PRO A 85 -7.32 6.62 2.35
C PRO A 85 -6.42 6.24 1.17
N VAL A 86 -5.22 5.79 1.49
CA VAL A 86 -4.42 4.99 0.53
C VAL A 86 -4.98 3.58 0.54
N LEU A 87 -5.28 3.05 -0.64
CA LEU A 87 -5.68 1.65 -0.80
C LEU A 87 -4.44 0.80 -1.04
N VAL A 88 -4.32 -0.28 -0.29
CA VAL A 88 -3.28 -1.29 -0.48
C VAL A 88 -3.96 -2.60 -0.85
N THR A 89 -3.89 -2.94 -2.13
CA THR A 89 -4.53 -4.13 -2.68
C THR A 89 -3.51 -5.26 -2.77
N LEU A 90 -3.83 -6.40 -2.16
CA LEU A 90 -3.04 -7.63 -2.20
C LEU A 90 -3.44 -8.44 -3.43
N PHE A 91 -2.46 -8.77 -4.27
CA PHE A 91 -2.64 -9.56 -5.48
C PHE A 91 -1.94 -10.91 -5.35
N GLU A 92 -2.62 -11.96 -5.79
CA GLU A 92 -1.98 -13.24 -6.09
C GLU A 92 -1.40 -13.19 -7.51
N ALA A 93 -0.13 -13.57 -7.66
CA ALA A 93 0.52 -13.73 -8.94
C ALA A 93 0.40 -15.19 -9.40
N VAL A 94 -0.17 -15.41 -10.58
CA VAL A 94 -0.23 -16.74 -11.20
C VAL A 94 1.05 -16.95 -12.01
N PRO A 95 1.83 -18.02 -11.77
CA PRO A 95 3.03 -18.30 -12.55
C PRO A 95 2.72 -18.43 -14.04
N LYS A 96 3.62 -17.93 -14.90
CA LYS A 96 3.47 -18.06 -16.36
C LYS A 96 3.52 -19.54 -16.75
N ASP A 97 2.45 -20.03 -17.35
CA ASP A 97 2.56 -21.20 -18.22
C ASP A 97 3.44 -20.86 -19.43
N LYS A 98 4.25 -21.82 -19.89
CA LYS A 98 5.18 -21.69 -21.02
C LYS A 98 4.54 -21.21 -22.35
N LYS A 99 3.22 -21.05 -22.41
CA LYS A 99 2.44 -20.60 -23.57
C LYS A 99 1.79 -19.21 -23.42
N GLN A 100 1.81 -18.58 -22.24
CA GLN A 100 1.20 -17.25 -22.04
C GLN A 100 2.23 -16.12 -22.04
N LYS A 101 1.91 -15.01 -22.73
CA LYS A 101 2.76 -13.83 -22.84
C LYS A 101 2.65 -12.87 -21.65
N GLU A 102 1.53 -12.89 -20.91
CA GLU A 102 1.24 -11.95 -19.83
C GLU A 102 1.15 -12.63 -18.46
N ASP A 103 1.68 -11.95 -17.43
CA ASP A 103 1.47 -12.32 -16.04
C ASP A 103 -0.01 -12.07 -15.68
N LYS A 104 -0.72 -13.12 -15.26
CA LYS A 104 -2.06 -12.95 -14.69
C LYS A 104 -1.92 -12.74 -13.18
N SER A 105 -2.51 -11.68 -12.67
CA SER A 105 -2.67 -11.46 -11.24
C SER A 105 -4.13 -11.24 -10.90
N THR A 106 -4.52 -11.66 -9.70
CA THR A 106 -5.91 -11.53 -9.21
C THR A 106 -5.89 -10.82 -7.86
N PRO A 107 -6.71 -9.78 -7.65
CA PRO A 107 -6.82 -9.14 -6.35
C PRO A 107 -7.54 -10.10 -5.39
N ILE A 108 -6.96 -10.31 -4.22
CA ILE A 108 -7.49 -11.26 -3.22
C ILE A 108 -7.94 -10.58 -1.94
N GLY A 109 -7.32 -9.44 -1.58
CA GLY A 109 -7.68 -8.66 -0.41
C GLY A 109 -7.27 -7.20 -0.53
N GLN A 110 -7.77 -6.36 0.35
CA GLN A 110 -7.49 -4.93 0.39
C GLN A 110 -7.40 -4.42 1.82
N ALA A 111 -6.42 -3.56 2.07
CA ALA A 111 -6.25 -2.81 3.31
C ALA A 111 -6.32 -1.31 3.01
N VAL A 112 -6.58 -0.51 4.03
CA VAL A 112 -6.65 0.95 3.92
C VAL A 112 -5.66 1.58 4.89
N ILE A 113 -4.96 2.61 4.43
CA ILE A 113 -4.07 3.41 5.27
C ILE A 113 -4.68 4.80 5.39
N ASP A 114 -5.08 5.14 6.61
CA ASP A 114 -5.56 6.47 6.94
C ASP A 114 -4.38 7.45 7.09
N LEU A 115 -4.44 8.54 6.34
CA LEU A 115 -3.43 9.60 6.37
C LEU A 115 -3.78 10.73 7.35
N TRP A 116 -4.94 10.65 8.00
CA TRP A 116 -5.40 11.61 9.01
C TRP A 116 -4.39 11.91 10.13
N PRO A 117 -3.62 10.94 10.67
CA PRO A 117 -2.61 11.23 11.68
C PRO A 117 -1.60 12.31 11.23
N LEU A 118 -1.23 12.32 9.94
CA LEU A 118 -0.28 13.27 9.39
C LEU A 118 -0.83 14.71 9.37
N LEU A 119 -2.16 14.86 9.28
CA LEU A 119 -2.82 16.17 9.37
C LEU A 119 -2.87 16.72 10.78
N LYS A 120 -2.65 15.88 11.80
CA LYS A 120 -2.58 16.28 13.22
C LYS A 120 -1.17 16.71 13.66
N ASN A 121 -0.28 17.00 12.71
CA ASN A 121 1.14 17.26 12.92
C ASN A 121 1.94 16.05 13.45
N GLU A 122 1.42 14.83 13.33
CA GLU A 122 2.24 13.64 13.55
C GLU A 122 3.15 13.43 12.33
N THR A 123 4.45 13.29 12.55
CA THR A 123 5.42 13.10 11.47
C THR A 123 5.61 11.62 11.11
N GLN A 124 5.16 10.71 11.98
CA GLN A 124 5.25 9.27 11.84
C GLN A 124 4.09 8.61 12.57
N ALA A 125 3.51 7.57 11.97
CA ALA A 125 2.51 6.73 12.59
C ALA A 125 2.79 5.26 12.24
N SER A 126 2.45 4.36 13.14
CA SER A 126 2.47 2.91 12.90
C SER A 126 1.05 2.38 13.07
N ILE A 127 0.56 1.69 12.05
CA ILE A 127 -0.84 1.26 11.95
C ILE A 127 -0.85 -0.20 11.52
N ALA A 128 -1.68 -1.01 12.18
CA ALA A 128 -2.06 -2.33 11.70
C ALA A 128 -3.43 -2.23 11.01
N SER A 129 -3.46 -2.34 9.68
CA SER A 129 -4.71 -2.37 8.93
C SER A 129 -5.16 -3.82 8.70
N PRO A 130 -6.44 -4.16 8.96
CA PRO A 130 -6.98 -5.43 8.51
C PRO A 130 -6.95 -5.53 6.98
N ILE A 131 -6.80 -6.75 6.49
CA ILE A 131 -6.98 -7.07 5.07
C ILE A 131 -8.42 -7.59 4.94
N HIS A 132 -9.22 -6.86 4.19
CA HIS A 132 -10.57 -7.26 3.82
C HIS A 132 -10.53 -8.10 2.56
N ALA A 133 -11.22 -9.23 2.54
CA ALA A 133 -11.30 -10.08 1.37
C ALA A 133 -11.99 -9.34 0.21
N ILE A 134 -11.50 -9.55 -1.01
CA ILE A 134 -12.20 -9.13 -2.22
C ILE A 134 -13.35 -10.11 -2.46
N PRO A 135 -14.57 -9.63 -2.79
CA PRO A 135 -15.70 -10.51 -3.09
C PRO A 135 -15.38 -11.57 -4.14
N GLY A 136 -15.64 -12.83 -3.83
CA GLY A 136 -15.32 -13.98 -4.69
C GLY A 136 -13.86 -14.45 -4.60
N SER A 137 -13.03 -13.87 -3.74
CA SER A 137 -11.70 -14.39 -3.44
C SER A 137 -11.80 -15.48 -2.36
N TYR A 138 -10.78 -16.35 -2.29
CA TYR A 138 -10.71 -17.38 -1.26
C TYR A 138 -10.49 -16.82 0.15
N LEU A 139 -10.13 -15.53 0.29
CA LEU A 139 -9.96 -14.91 1.61
C LEU A 139 -11.29 -14.71 2.34
N GLU A 140 -12.44 -14.77 1.66
CA GLU A 140 -13.76 -14.72 2.30
C GLU A 140 -14.04 -15.95 3.19
N ALA A 141 -13.31 -17.04 2.97
CA ALA A 141 -13.48 -18.31 3.67
C ALA A 141 -12.45 -18.56 4.78
N GLN A 142 -11.59 -17.59 5.09
CA GLN A 142 -10.49 -17.71 6.07
C GLN A 142 -10.80 -17.07 7.43
#